data_AF-A0AAU7RKG5-F1
#
_entry.id   AF-A0AAU7RKG5-F1
#
_cell.length_a   1.000
_cell.length_b   1.000
_cell.length_c   1.000
_cell.angle_alpha   90.00
_cell.angle_beta   90.00
_cell.angle_gamma   90.00
#
_symmetry.space_group_name_H-M   'P 1'
#
loop_
_entity.id
_entity.type
_entity.pdbx_description
1 polymer ?
#
loop_
_entity_poly.entity_id
_entity_poly.type
_entity_poly.pdbx_seq_one_letter_code
_entity_poly.pdbx_strand_id
1 'polypeptide(L)'
;MAVIEHADTKMPPSTEISTVMQNFERECLRWGPILPTGARHLRVSGRQAMAHCFGPPASGAIDPKAAEKPAHPFDRYWWDISTTYLEHARNCLGAWLIDDRRSRQMRLAPYYLWRRDEDDAARVGYSQKPAVVPIDD
;
A
#
# COMPACT_ATOMS: atom_id res chain seq x y z
N MET A 1 -1.52 25.19 15.90
CA MET A 1 -1.36 24.01 15.02
C MET A 1 -2.29 24.20 13.84
N ALA A 2 -1.74 24.45 12.65
CA ALA A 2 -2.55 24.54 11.45
C ALA A 2 -3.05 23.13 11.11
N VAL A 3 -4.38 22.93 11.18
CA VAL A 3 -5.03 21.79 10.56
C VAL A 3 -4.79 21.98 9.07
N ILE A 4 -3.95 21.13 8.48
CA ILE A 4 -3.77 21.10 7.04
C ILE A 4 -5.13 20.70 6.50
N GLU A 5 -5.81 21.64 5.86
CA GLU A 5 -7.03 21.39 5.12
C GLU A 5 -6.64 20.47 3.95
N HIS A 6 -6.77 19.17 4.18
CA HIS A 6 -6.30 18.15 3.25
C HIS A 6 -7.23 18.16 2.04
N ALA A 7 -6.69 18.63 0.91
CA ALA A 7 -7.36 18.69 -0.38
C ALA A 7 -8.23 17.45 -0.61
N ASP A 8 -9.51 17.71 -0.89
CA ASP A 8 -10.56 16.78 -1.27
C ASP A 8 -10.03 15.82 -2.34
N THR A 9 -9.46 14.69 -1.91
CA THR A 9 -8.67 13.81 -2.78
C THR A 9 -9.65 12.96 -3.58
N LYS A 10 -10.21 13.54 -4.65
CA LYS A 10 -11.10 12.83 -5.56
C LYS A 10 -10.34 11.66 -6.16
N MET A 11 -10.88 10.45 -6.00
CA MET A 11 -10.36 9.24 -6.61
C MET A 11 -10.26 9.46 -8.13
N PRO A 12 -9.12 9.11 -8.76
CA PRO A 12 -8.98 9.20 -10.21
C PRO A 12 -10.05 8.36 -10.94
N PRO A 13 -10.37 8.68 -12.20
CA PRO A 13 -11.27 7.87 -13.01
C PRO A 13 -10.82 6.41 -13.08
N SER A 14 -11.77 5.47 -13.09
CA SER A 14 -11.50 4.03 -13.15
C SER A 14 -10.64 3.61 -14.35
N THR A 15 -10.73 4.33 -15.46
CA THR A 15 -9.91 4.12 -16.66
C THR A 15 -8.44 4.41 -16.42
N GLU A 16 -8.12 5.52 -15.74
CA GLU A 16 -6.74 5.88 -15.36
C GLU A 16 -6.17 4.87 -14.37
N ILE A 17 -6.95 4.49 -13.36
CA ILE A 17 -6.57 3.45 -12.40
C ILE A 17 -6.27 2.13 -13.13
N SER A 18 -7.12 1.75 -14.08
CA SER A 18 -6.94 0.52 -14.85
C SER A 18 -5.64 0.52 -15.65
N THR A 19 -5.31 1.64 -16.31
CA THR A 19 -4.05 1.80 -17.04
C THR A 19 -2.84 1.69 -16.09
N VAL A 20 -2.89 2.35 -14.93
CA VAL A 20 -1.81 2.28 -13.93
C VAL A 20 -1.61 0.84 -13.44
N MET A 21 -2.69 0.13 -13.12
CA MET A 21 -2.62 -1.26 -12.67
C MET A 21 -2.07 -2.20 -13.74
N GLN A 22 -2.48 -2.06 -14.99
CA GLN A 22 -1.98 -2.87 -16.10
C GLN A 22 -0.48 -2.61 -16.35
N ASN A 23 -0.04 -1.36 -16.24
CA ASN A 23 1.38 -1.01 -16.34
C ASN A 23 2.18 -1.61 -15.18
N PHE A 24 1.67 -1.51 -13.95
CA PHE A 24 2.26 -2.15 -12.78
C PHE A 24 2.40 -3.67 -12.97
N GLU A 25 1.36 -4.35 -13.47
CA GLU A 25 1.41 -5.79 -13.75
C GLU A 25 2.46 -6.15 -14.79
N ARG A 26 2.54 -5.36 -15.86
CA ARG A 26 3.50 -5.56 -16.94
C ARG A 26 4.93 -5.45 -16.43
N GLU A 27 5.23 -4.41 -15.65
CA GLU A 27 6.57 -4.22 -15.08
C GLU A 27 6.90 -5.32 -14.05
N CYS A 28 5.95 -5.72 -13.20
CA CYS A 28 6.14 -6.83 -12.27
C CYS A 28 6.45 -8.15 -12.99
N LEU A 29 5.79 -8.43 -14.12
CA LEU A 29 6.07 -9.61 -14.92
C LEU A 29 7.43 -9.53 -15.61
N ARG A 30 7.76 -8.36 -16.19
CA ARG A 30 9.03 -8.11 -16.88
C ARG A 30 10.23 -8.30 -15.96
N TRP A 31 10.16 -7.77 -14.75
CA TRP A 31 11.28 -7.77 -13.80
C TRP A 31 11.23 -8.90 -12.78
N GLY A 32 10.10 -9.62 -12.67
CA GLY A 32 9.91 -10.72 -11.73
C GLY A 32 11.07 -11.73 -11.66
N PRO A 33 11.62 -12.21 -12.80
CA PRO A 33 12.73 -13.17 -12.81
C PRO A 33 14.03 -12.67 -12.18
N ILE A 34 14.25 -11.35 -12.15
CA ILE A 34 15.50 -10.74 -11.66
C ILE A 34 15.37 -10.18 -10.23
N LEU A 35 14.20 -10.31 -9.60
CA LEU A 35 13.98 -9.82 -8.25
C LEU A 35 14.88 -10.54 -7.25
N PRO A 36 15.48 -9.83 -6.27
CA PRO A 36 16.31 -10.44 -5.26
C PRO A 36 15.53 -11.42 -4.38
N THR A 37 16.24 -12.40 -3.82
CA THR A 37 15.71 -13.26 -2.76
C THR A 37 15.21 -12.37 -1.61
N GLY A 38 13.98 -12.62 -1.15
CA GLY A 38 13.29 -11.76 -0.19
C GLY A 38 12.31 -10.76 -0.83
N ALA A 39 12.38 -10.49 -2.13
CA ALA A 39 11.46 -9.61 -2.85
C ALA A 39 10.40 -10.34 -3.69
N ARG A 40 10.40 -11.68 -3.70
CA ARG A 40 9.54 -12.48 -4.59
C ARG A 40 8.04 -12.26 -4.38
N HIS A 41 7.64 -11.80 -3.20
CA HIS A 41 6.26 -11.47 -2.88
C HIS A 41 5.84 -10.08 -3.40
N LEU A 42 6.76 -9.26 -3.92
CA LEU A 42 6.52 -7.85 -4.23
C LEU A 42 5.36 -7.66 -5.20
N ARG A 43 5.20 -8.53 -6.19
CA ARG A 43 4.04 -8.47 -7.09
C ARG A 43 2.72 -8.59 -6.31
N VAL A 44 2.60 -9.59 -5.44
CA VAL A 44 1.40 -9.82 -4.64
C VAL A 44 1.18 -8.69 -3.63
N SER A 45 2.24 -8.28 -2.93
CA SER A 45 2.18 -7.20 -1.95
C SER A 45 1.84 -5.85 -2.59
N GLY A 46 2.41 -5.56 -3.76
CA GLY A 46 2.08 -4.36 -4.53
C GLY A 46 0.64 -4.37 -5.02
N ARG A 47 0.11 -5.51 -5.51
CA ARG A 47 -1.33 -5.63 -5.83
C ARG A 47 -2.22 -5.31 -4.63
N GLN A 48 -1.89 -5.85 -3.46
CA GLN A 48 -2.66 -5.60 -2.25
C GLN A 48 -2.63 -4.13 -1.87
N ALA A 49 -1.46 -3.51 -1.82
CA ALA A 49 -1.32 -2.08 -1.54
C ALA A 49 -2.07 -1.22 -2.57
N MET A 50 -1.90 -1.48 -3.87
CA MET A 50 -2.59 -0.74 -4.93
C MET A 50 -4.11 -0.91 -4.89
N ALA A 51 -4.61 -2.10 -4.53
CA ALA A 51 -6.04 -2.32 -4.33
C ALA A 51 -6.58 -1.55 -3.10
N HIS A 52 -5.77 -1.38 -2.06
CA HIS A 52 -6.12 -0.54 -0.91
C HIS A 52 -6.02 0.97 -1.23
N CYS A 53 -5.13 1.39 -2.13
CA CYS A 53 -5.12 2.75 -2.66
C CYS A 53 -6.38 3.01 -3.50
N PHE A 54 -6.56 2.26 -4.57
CA PHE A 54 -7.50 2.62 -5.64
C PHE A 54 -8.84 1.90 -5.56
N GLY A 55 -9.04 1.02 -4.57
CA GLY A 55 -10.29 0.31 -4.34
C GLY A 55 -10.69 -0.65 -5.46
N PRO A 56 -12.00 -0.88 -5.69
CA PRO A 56 -12.50 -1.88 -6.64
C PRO A 56 -11.96 -1.78 -8.07
N PRO A 57 -11.79 -0.58 -8.68
CA PRO A 57 -11.23 -0.46 -10.02
C PRO A 57 -9.85 -1.09 -10.17
N ALA A 58 -8.98 -1.03 -9.14
CA ALA A 58 -7.67 -1.63 -9.23
C ALA A 58 -7.70 -3.16 -9.21
N SER A 59 -8.65 -3.74 -8.48
CA SER A 59 -8.87 -5.18 -8.47
C SER A 59 -9.46 -5.66 -9.81
N GLY A 60 -10.44 -4.92 -10.34
CA GLY A 60 -11.06 -5.18 -11.65
C GLY A 60 -10.07 -5.10 -12.83
N ALA A 61 -9.07 -4.23 -12.73
CA ALA A 61 -8.04 -4.07 -13.76
C ALA A 61 -7.11 -5.28 -13.93
N ILE A 62 -6.95 -6.09 -12.87
CA ILE A 62 -6.12 -7.31 -12.88
C ILE A 62 -6.98 -8.55 -13.07
N ASP A 63 -8.11 -8.61 -12.36
CA ASP A 63 -9.09 -9.70 -12.43
C ASP A 63 -10.47 -9.09 -12.68
N PRO A 64 -10.99 -9.16 -13.93
CA PRO A 64 -12.32 -8.64 -14.25
C PRO A 64 -13.42 -9.19 -13.34
N LYS A 65 -13.28 -10.43 -12.83
CA LYS A 65 -14.25 -11.04 -11.90
C LYS A 65 -14.18 -10.44 -10.50
N ALA A 66 -13.10 -9.74 -10.16
CA ALA A 66 -12.98 -9.04 -8.89
C ALA A 66 -13.79 -7.72 -8.86
N ALA A 67 -14.18 -7.17 -10.01
CA ALA A 67 -15.05 -6.01 -10.09
C ALA A 67 -16.47 -6.28 -9.55
N GLU A 68 -16.90 -7.55 -9.56
CA GLU A 68 -18.20 -8.00 -9.05
C GLU A 68 -18.19 -8.23 -7.54
N LYS A 69 -17.02 -8.21 -6.89
CA LYS A 69 -16.89 -8.46 -5.45
C LYS A 69 -17.14 -7.18 -4.65
N PRO A 70 -17.74 -7.29 -3.45
CA PRO A 70 -17.85 -6.16 -2.54
C PRO A 70 -16.45 -5.62 -2.25
N ALA A 71 -16.28 -4.32 -2.43
CA ALA A 71 -15.04 -3.63 -2.10
C ALA A 71 -15.34 -2.51 -1.11
N HIS A 72 -14.40 -2.30 -0.19
CA HIS A 72 -14.49 -1.20 0.74
C HIS A 72 -14.43 0.14 -0.03
N PRO A 73 -15.19 1.16 0.41
CA PRO A 73 -15.01 2.50 -0.11
C PRO A 73 -13.59 2.98 0.18
N PHE A 74 -13.18 4.03 -0.54
CA PHE A 74 -11.90 4.69 -0.27
C PHE A 74 -11.81 5.09 1.22
N ASP A 75 -10.66 4.80 1.82
CA ASP A 75 -10.32 5.14 3.19
C ASP A 75 -8.90 5.70 3.21
N ARG A 76 -8.77 6.91 3.74
CA ARG A 76 -7.51 7.64 3.73
C ARG A 76 -6.42 6.95 4.56
N TYR A 77 -6.78 6.32 5.67
CA TYR A 77 -5.83 5.60 6.52
C TYR A 77 -5.19 4.45 5.74
N TRP A 78 -6.01 3.66 5.02
CA TRP A 78 -5.50 2.56 4.18
C TRP A 78 -4.71 3.07 2.97
N TRP A 79 -5.10 4.21 2.40
CA TRP A 79 -4.32 4.86 1.35
C TRP A 79 -2.91 5.21 1.83
N ASP A 80 -2.78 5.91 2.97
CA ASP A 80 -1.49 6.36 3.49
C ASP A 80 -0.56 5.19 3.87
N ILE A 81 -1.11 4.11 4.46
CA ILE A 81 -0.34 2.89 4.73
C ILE A 81 0.16 2.24 3.43
N SER A 82 -0.71 2.18 2.42
CA SER A 82 -0.41 1.53 1.14
C SER A 82 0.64 2.29 0.34
N THR A 83 0.54 3.62 0.27
CA THR A 83 1.53 4.46 -0.40
C THR A 83 2.88 4.38 0.30
N THR A 84 2.91 4.47 1.62
CA THR A 84 4.15 4.35 2.43
C THR A 84 4.82 2.99 2.19
N TYR A 85 4.05 1.91 2.11
CA TYR A 85 4.60 0.59 1.78
C TYR A 85 5.23 0.54 0.39
N LEU A 86 4.54 1.08 -0.63
CA LEU A 86 5.04 1.09 -2.01
C LEU A 86 6.33 1.93 -2.14
N GLU A 87 6.38 3.07 -1.47
CA GLU A 87 7.58 3.90 -1.37
C GLU A 87 8.74 3.17 -0.69
N HIS A 88 8.45 2.49 0.44
CA HIS A 88 9.43 1.67 1.14
C HIS A 88 9.97 0.55 0.24
N ALA A 89 9.10 -0.18 -0.47
CA ALA A 89 9.49 -1.22 -1.40
C ALA A 89 10.38 -0.70 -2.55
N ARG A 90 10.02 0.47 -3.12
CA ARG A 90 10.85 1.17 -4.13
C ARG A 90 12.23 1.49 -3.57
N ASN A 91 12.30 2.02 -2.35
CA ASN A 91 13.56 2.39 -1.73
C ASN A 91 14.44 1.16 -1.43
N CYS A 92 13.84 0.06 -0.96
CA CYS A 92 14.55 -1.22 -0.76
C CYS A 92 15.14 -1.76 -2.06
N LEU A 93 14.37 -1.74 -3.16
CA LEU A 93 14.86 -2.17 -4.47
C LEU A 93 15.96 -1.26 -5.00
N GLY A 94 15.81 0.06 -4.85
CA GLY A 94 16.82 1.04 -5.25
C GLY A 94 18.14 0.85 -4.49
N ALA A 95 18.07 0.64 -3.17
CA ALA A 95 19.22 0.35 -2.34
C ALA A 95 19.90 -0.98 -2.72
N TRP A 96 19.12 -2.02 -3.00
CA TRP A 96 19.67 -3.30 -3.45
C TRP A 96 20.40 -3.18 -4.81
N LEU A 97 19.91 -2.34 -5.72
CA LEU A 97 20.53 -2.16 -7.03
C LEU A 97 21.93 -1.52 -6.93
N ILE A 98 22.16 -0.65 -5.96
CA ILE A 98 23.43 0.08 -5.78
C ILE A 98 24.41 -0.61 -4.82
N ASP A 99 23.99 -1.60 -4.04
CA ASP A 99 24.86 -2.31 -3.10
C ASP A 99 25.77 -3.29 -3.85
N ASP A 100 27.09 -3.18 -3.66
CA ASP A 100 28.10 -4.09 -4.21
C ASP A 100 27.89 -5.55 -3.79
N ARG A 101 27.15 -5.79 -2.70
CA ARG A 101 26.81 -7.11 -2.16
C ARG A 101 25.43 -7.57 -2.63
N ARG A 102 25.09 -7.42 -3.91
CA ARG A 102 23.82 -7.84 -4.54
C ARG A 102 23.38 -9.29 -4.24
N SER A 103 24.27 -10.13 -3.74
CA SER A 103 24.00 -11.49 -3.26
C SER A 103 23.26 -11.55 -1.91
N ARG A 104 23.11 -10.44 -1.17
CA ARG A 104 22.40 -10.41 0.09
C ARG A 104 20.89 -10.49 -0.10
N GLN A 105 20.24 -11.27 0.75
CA GLN A 105 18.79 -11.32 0.83
C GLN A 105 18.23 -9.95 1.18
N MET A 106 17.26 -9.47 0.38
CA MET A 106 16.56 -8.22 0.63
C MET A 106 15.62 -8.40 1.82
N ARG A 107 15.64 -7.44 2.75
CA ARG A 107 14.70 -7.37 3.86
C ARG A 107 13.54 -6.47 3.47
N LEU A 108 12.51 -7.06 2.88
CA LEU A 108 11.24 -6.40 2.63
C LEU A 108 10.15 -7.27 3.24
N ALA A 109 9.30 -6.67 4.08
CA ALA A 109 8.15 -7.37 4.61
C ALA A 109 7.05 -7.49 3.53
N PRO A 110 6.31 -8.60 3.47
CA PRO A 110 5.04 -8.66 2.76
C PRO A 110 4.06 -7.61 3.28
N TYR A 111 3.27 -7.02 2.38
CA TYR A 111 2.31 -5.96 2.71
C TYR A 111 1.34 -6.34 3.84
N TYR A 112 0.87 -7.59 3.90
CA TYR A 112 -0.05 -8.01 4.96
C TYR A 112 0.57 -7.95 6.36
N LEU A 113 1.89 -8.17 6.50
CA LEU A 113 2.59 -8.04 7.78
C LEU A 113 2.77 -6.56 8.12
N TRP A 114 3.18 -5.75 7.15
CA TRP A 114 3.27 -4.30 7.31
C TRP A 114 1.95 -3.71 7.82
N ARG A 115 0.84 -4.06 7.15
CA ARG A 115 -0.50 -3.62 7.52
C ARG A 115 -0.86 -4.01 8.94
N ARG A 116 -0.57 -5.25 9.34
CA ARG A 116 -0.87 -5.72 10.69
C ARG A 116 -0.09 -4.93 11.74
N ASP A 117 1.20 -4.70 11.50
CA ASP A 117 2.05 -3.98 12.45
C ASP A 117 1.61 -2.51 12.57
N GLU A 118 1.17 -1.88 11.47
CA GLU A 118 0.53 -0.54 11.49
C GLU A 118 -0.82 -0.54 12.24
N ASP A 119 -1.66 -1.55 12.03
CA ASP A 119 -2.93 -1.69 12.76
C ASP A 119 -2.73 -1.86 14.27
N ASP A 120 -1.74 -2.66 14.67
CA ASP A 120 -1.40 -2.85 16.07
C ASP A 120 -0.85 -1.55 16.67
N ALA A 121 0.01 -0.83 15.95
CA ALA A 121 0.50 0.49 16.37
C ALA A 121 -0.63 1.52 16.51
N ALA A 122 -1.56 1.56 15.55
CA ALA A 122 -2.73 2.43 15.59
C ALA A 122 -3.61 2.12 16.80
N ARG A 123 -3.91 0.84 17.07
CA ARG A 123 -4.72 0.42 18.23
C ARG A 123 -4.10 0.79 19.57
N VAL A 124 -2.78 0.70 19.68
CA VAL A 124 -2.04 1.16 20.88
C VAL A 124 -2.11 2.68 21.02
N GLY A 125 -1.96 3.43 19.91
CA GLY A 125 -2.11 4.89 19.90
C GLY A 125 -3.52 5.36 20.25
N TYR A 126 -4.57 4.65 19.83
CA TYR A 126 -5.96 4.94 20.22
C TYR A 126 -6.22 4.64 21.71
N SER A 127 -5.57 3.64 22.29
CA SER A 127 -5.69 3.31 23.72
C SER A 127 -5.01 4.33 24.64
N GLN A 128 -4.20 5.24 24.09
CA GLN A 128 -3.52 6.31 24.84
C GLN A 128 -4.19 7.69 24.71
N LYS A 129 -5.34 7.81 24.02
CA LYS A 129 -6.08 9.09 24.05
C LYS A 129 -6.50 9.41 25.49
N PRO A 130 -6.20 10.60 26.03
CA PRO A 130 -6.58 10.97 27.38
C PRO A 130 -8.10 10.88 27.50
N ALA A 131 -8.58 10.21 28.57
CA ALA A 131 -9.99 10.18 28.90
C ALA A 131 -10.52 11.62 28.88
N VAL A 132 -11.56 11.87 28.09
CA VAL A 132 -12.28 13.14 28.11
C VAL A 132 -12.81 13.28 29.52
N VAL A 133 -12.25 14.23 30.28
CA VAL A 133 -12.77 14.59 31.60
C VAL A 133 -14.21 15.09 31.36
N PRO A 134 -15.23 14.51 32.02
CA PRO A 134 -16.58 15.05 31.95
C PRO A 134 -16.54 16.50 32.41
N ILE A 135 -17.08 17.40 31.59
CA ILE A 135 -17.35 18.77 32.01
C ILE A 135 -18.56 18.64 32.94
N ASP A 136 -18.34 18.78 34.26
CA ASP A 136 -19.43 18.95 35.22
C ASP A 136 -20.08 20.32 34.98
N ASP A 137 -21.40 20.33 34.81
CA ASP A 137 -22.26 21.52 34.74
C ASP A 137 -22.39 22.22 36.11
#